data_AF-A0A3B3WLI6-F1
#
_entry.id   AF-A0A3B3WLI6-F1
#
_cell.length_a   1.000
_cell.length_b   1.000
_cell.length_c   1.000
_cell.angle_alpha   90.00
_cell.angle_beta   90.00
_cell.angle_gamma   90.00
#
_symmetry.space_group_name_H-M   'P 1'
#
loop_
_entity.id
_entity.type
_entity.pdbx_description
1 polymer ?
#
loop_
_entity_poly.entity_id
_entity_poly.type
_entity_poly.pdbx_seq_one_letter_code
_entity_poly.pdbx_strand_id
1 'polypeptide(L)'
;MAIPRRPPPSHSPWPPVFLLVLLLPPLQARPLLVHSSINVAVVFSGSSYQSEVRGRLSGENFVDLPVVVSPVTVLVNDTNPRDLLTHLCDTMATEKLHGVVFEDDVGSEVAQILDFLSTQTALPIVGISGGSAVVIPYKAEGSSFLQMGASLEQQVLEEYDWAEFAVITSLMPGYDTFVDLVQSYTDTSYFLWNLQDIMSLEMSVGANDLKTKRILQQLDSQVLLAYCSHEEAQYLFRLAGELGLLGPGYIWILPSLAVGNPNSPPPATFPVGVIGVITDQWRKSLRQRVREGVAIVAKGAESFKKVYGFIPEGHGDCSKPAKQSENNTLFRWGMFNSSLLHFFFLTA
;
A
#
# COMPACT_ATOMS: atom_id res chain seq x y z
N MET A 1 -89.75 59.73 -7.09
CA MET A 1 -88.54 59.07 -6.55
C MET A 1 -87.32 59.88 -6.96
N ALA A 2 -86.77 60.66 -6.02
CA ALA A 2 -85.56 61.50 -6.12
C ALA A 2 -85.36 62.24 -4.77
N ILE A 3 -84.20 62.71 -4.30
CA ILE A 3 -82.76 62.39 -4.47
C ILE A 3 -82.11 62.83 -3.13
N PRO A 4 -81.20 62.05 -2.52
CA PRO A 4 -80.16 62.65 -1.67
C PRO A 4 -78.75 62.46 -2.24
N ARG A 5 -77.85 63.38 -1.86
CA ARG A 5 -76.48 63.52 -2.39
C ARG A 5 -75.43 62.82 -1.49
N ARG A 6 -74.24 62.63 -2.08
CA ARG A 6 -73.01 61.98 -1.58
C ARG A 6 -72.54 62.32 -0.14
N PRO A 7 -71.73 61.42 0.45
CA PRO A 7 -70.50 61.75 1.16
C PRO A 7 -69.21 61.50 0.31
N PRO A 8 -68.04 62.08 0.68
CA PRO A 8 -66.76 62.02 -0.07
C PRO A 8 -65.92 60.74 0.24
N PRO A 9 -64.73 60.52 -0.37
CA PRO A 9 -64.15 59.19 -0.52
C PRO A 9 -63.29 58.72 0.68
N SER A 10 -63.23 57.40 0.88
CA SER A 10 -62.27 56.75 1.78
C SER A 10 -61.14 56.08 0.98
N HIS A 11 -59.99 56.76 0.86
CA HIS A 11 -58.75 56.09 0.44
C HIS A 11 -58.21 55.27 1.60
N SER A 12 -57.93 53.97 1.36
CA SER A 12 -57.22 53.10 2.30
C SER A 12 -55.82 52.78 1.75
N PRO A 13 -54.72 52.81 2.55
CA PRO A 13 -53.37 52.95 2.01
C PRO A 13 -52.45 51.78 2.40
N TRP A 14 -52.18 50.86 1.47
CA TRP A 14 -51.21 49.76 1.66
C TRP A 14 -50.29 49.63 0.43
N PRO A 15 -49.01 49.24 0.61
CA PRO A 15 -47.90 50.14 0.24
C PRO A 15 -47.07 49.66 -0.97
N PRO A 16 -46.10 50.47 -1.47
CA PRO A 16 -45.28 50.16 -2.65
C PRO A 16 -44.17 49.12 -2.38
N VAL A 17 -44.47 48.06 -1.64
CA VAL A 17 -43.50 46.99 -1.30
C VAL A 17 -43.31 46.00 -2.46
N PHE A 18 -44.34 45.82 -3.30
CA PHE A 18 -44.31 44.83 -4.40
C PHE A 18 -43.37 45.20 -5.55
N LEU A 19 -42.93 46.46 -5.63
CA LEU A 19 -42.04 46.97 -6.69
C LEU A 19 -40.55 46.97 -6.31
N LEU A 20 -40.20 46.73 -5.04
CA LEU A 20 -38.79 46.73 -4.60
C LEU A 20 -38.09 45.37 -4.79
N VAL A 21 -38.85 44.30 -5.00
CA VAL A 21 -38.31 42.92 -5.16
C VAL A 21 -37.61 42.71 -6.51
N LEU A 22 -37.89 43.56 -7.51
CA LEU A 22 -37.36 43.45 -8.88
C LEU A 22 -36.00 44.16 -9.09
N LEU A 23 -35.44 44.82 -8.06
CA LEU A 23 -34.20 45.61 -8.15
C LEU A 23 -33.06 45.10 -7.27
N LEU A 24 -33.26 43.99 -6.55
CA LEU A 24 -32.14 43.25 -5.97
C LEU A 24 -31.42 42.51 -7.11
N PRO A 25 -30.09 42.65 -7.28
CA PRO A 25 -29.37 41.75 -8.16
C PRO A 25 -29.62 40.33 -7.68
N PRO A 26 -29.69 39.32 -8.56
CA PRO A 26 -29.80 37.94 -8.11
C PRO A 26 -28.63 37.71 -7.14
N LEU A 27 -28.96 37.42 -5.88
CA LEU A 27 -28.02 36.81 -4.95
C LEU A 27 -27.67 35.48 -5.61
N GLN A 28 -26.62 35.52 -6.42
CA GLN A 28 -26.03 34.37 -7.07
C GLN A 28 -25.48 33.54 -5.94
N ALA A 29 -26.36 32.69 -5.40
CA ALA A 29 -26.03 31.73 -4.36
C ALA A 29 -24.83 30.99 -4.91
N ARG A 30 -23.67 31.30 -4.33
CA ARG A 30 -22.41 30.61 -4.62
C ARG A 30 -22.80 29.14 -4.52
N PRO A 31 -22.71 28.33 -5.59
CA PRO A 31 -23.04 26.93 -5.47
C PRO A 31 -22.20 26.44 -4.30
N LEU A 32 -22.85 25.89 -3.26
CA LEU A 32 -22.14 25.27 -2.16
C LEU A 32 -21.23 24.26 -2.84
N LEU A 33 -19.93 24.57 -2.85
CA LEU A 33 -18.97 23.77 -3.56
C LEU A 33 -18.87 22.53 -2.71
N VAL A 34 -19.67 21.51 -3.07
CA VAL A 34 -19.67 20.22 -2.40
C VAL A 34 -18.29 19.66 -2.68
N HIS A 35 -17.38 19.90 -1.73
CA HIS A 35 -16.04 19.36 -1.74
C HIS A 35 -16.23 17.85 -1.68
N SER A 36 -16.11 17.21 -2.83
CA SER A 36 -16.23 15.78 -3.01
C SER A 36 -15.28 15.10 -2.03
N SER A 37 -15.81 14.54 -0.95
CA SER A 37 -15.02 13.89 0.08
C SER A 37 -14.82 12.43 -0.26
N ILE A 38 -13.60 11.93 -0.10
CA ILE A 38 -13.29 10.51 -0.28
C ILE A 38 -13.14 9.82 1.08
N ASN A 39 -13.74 8.64 1.21
CA ASN A 39 -13.61 7.80 2.39
C ASN A 39 -12.44 6.83 2.16
N VAL A 40 -11.38 6.94 2.96
CA VAL A 40 -10.17 6.12 2.82
C VAL A 40 -9.99 5.31 4.10
N ALA A 41 -10.04 3.98 3.99
CA ALA A 41 -9.74 3.13 5.12
C ALA A 41 -8.22 3.09 5.32
N VAL A 42 -7.77 3.29 6.56
CA VAL A 42 -6.39 3.03 6.98
C VAL A 42 -6.44 1.87 7.94
N VAL A 43 -5.89 0.74 7.48
CA VAL A 43 -5.93 -0.54 8.16
C VAL A 43 -4.57 -0.78 8.79
N PHE A 44 -4.57 -1.03 10.10
CA PHE A 44 -3.39 -1.41 10.85
C PHE A 44 -3.55 -2.87 11.26
N SER A 45 -2.72 -3.75 10.70
CA SER A 45 -2.68 -5.17 11.06
C SER A 45 -1.45 -5.43 11.93
N GLY A 46 -1.68 -5.73 13.20
CA GLY A 46 -0.58 -5.93 14.15
C GLY A 46 -0.92 -5.50 15.58
N SER A 47 -0.43 -6.25 16.56
CA SER A 47 -0.67 -5.97 17.98
C SER A 47 0.03 -4.69 18.49
N SER A 48 1.13 -4.30 17.83
CA SER A 48 1.92 -3.09 18.11
C SER A 48 1.08 -1.80 17.98
N TYR A 49 0.30 -1.71 16.90
CA TYR A 49 -0.43 -0.51 16.48
C TYR A 49 -1.59 -0.12 17.42
N GLN A 50 -2.12 -1.03 18.25
CA GLN A 50 -3.17 -0.70 19.22
C GLN A 50 -2.75 0.39 20.23
N SER A 51 -1.45 0.52 20.48
CA SER A 51 -0.90 1.54 21.38
C SER A 51 -0.60 2.87 20.68
N GLU A 52 -0.17 2.81 19.42
CA GLU A 52 0.27 3.97 18.63
C GLU A 52 -0.90 4.72 17.97
N VAL A 53 -1.95 3.99 17.56
CA VAL A 53 -3.15 4.52 16.88
C VAL A 53 -4.25 4.96 17.87
N ARG A 54 -3.89 5.19 19.15
CA ARG A 54 -4.85 5.61 20.20
C ARG A 54 -5.57 6.94 19.94
N GLY A 55 -5.07 7.76 19.02
CA GLY A 55 -5.84 8.83 18.39
C GLY A 55 -6.37 8.36 17.03
N ARG A 56 -7.69 8.31 16.86
CA ARG A 56 -8.32 8.12 15.54
C ARG A 56 -7.73 9.14 14.56
N LEU A 57 -7.38 8.69 13.36
CA LEU A 57 -6.99 9.60 12.28
C LEU A 57 -8.13 10.59 12.03
N SER A 58 -7.81 11.87 11.84
CA SER A 58 -8.80 12.92 11.61
C SER A 58 -8.59 13.56 10.24
N GLY A 59 -9.62 14.20 9.69
CA GLY A 59 -9.50 14.98 8.45
C GLY A 59 -8.46 16.11 8.56
N GLU A 60 -8.20 16.62 9.78
CA GLU A 60 -7.16 17.62 10.05
C GLU A 60 -5.75 17.11 9.70
N ASN A 61 -5.52 15.80 9.75
CA ASN A 61 -4.26 15.21 9.33
C ASN A 61 -4.03 15.29 7.80
N PHE A 62 -5.04 15.67 7.01
CA PHE A 62 -5.03 15.57 5.54
C PHE A 62 -5.54 16.84 4.83
N VAL A 63 -5.64 17.98 5.53
CA VAL A 63 -6.17 19.26 4.99
C VAL A 63 -5.35 19.86 3.86
N ASP A 64 -4.09 19.46 3.73
CA ASP A 64 -3.15 19.83 2.67
C ASP A 64 -3.31 19.01 1.38
N LEU A 65 -4.14 17.94 1.39
CA LEU A 65 -4.39 17.11 0.23
C LEU A 65 -5.39 17.76 -0.74
N PRO A 66 -5.30 17.45 -2.06
CA PRO A 66 -6.12 18.11 -3.09
C PRO A 66 -7.62 17.76 -3.04
N VAL A 67 -8.00 16.77 -2.22
CA VAL A 67 -9.37 16.28 -2.04
C VAL A 67 -9.61 16.11 -0.53
N VAL A 68 -10.81 16.43 -0.06
CA VAL A 68 -11.16 16.25 1.35
C VAL A 68 -11.19 14.76 1.67
N VAL A 69 -10.36 14.32 2.62
CA VAL A 69 -10.30 12.92 3.06
C VAL A 69 -11.07 12.73 4.36
N SER A 70 -11.95 11.74 4.37
CA SER A 70 -12.54 11.15 5.57
C SER A 70 -11.81 9.83 5.89
N PRO A 71 -10.88 9.82 6.86
CA PRO A 71 -10.13 8.62 7.20
C PRO A 71 -10.98 7.67 8.08
N VAL A 72 -11.08 6.42 7.66
CA VAL A 72 -11.71 5.34 8.45
C VAL A 72 -10.59 4.51 9.07
N THR A 73 -10.41 4.59 10.38
CA THR A 73 -9.38 3.80 11.10
C THR A 73 -9.90 2.38 11.35
N VAL A 74 -9.21 1.38 10.80
CA VAL A 74 -9.52 -0.05 11.01
C VAL A 74 -8.35 -0.71 11.73
N LEU A 75 -8.63 -1.47 12.79
CA LEU A 75 -7.62 -2.25 13.52
C LEU A 75 -7.92 -3.74 13.32
N VAL A 76 -6.92 -4.50 12.89
CA VAL A 76 -7.01 -5.95 12.68
C VAL A 76 -5.91 -6.63 13.48
N ASN A 77 -6.26 -7.65 14.26
CA ASN A 77 -5.31 -8.37 15.11
C ASN A 77 -4.88 -9.74 14.54
N ASP A 78 -5.56 -10.20 13.50
CA ASP A 78 -5.36 -11.53 12.90
C ASP A 78 -5.24 -11.38 11.37
N THR A 79 -4.16 -11.89 10.80
CA THR A 79 -3.94 -11.93 9.34
C THR A 79 -4.60 -13.14 8.67
N ASN A 80 -5.37 -13.94 9.40
CA ASN A 80 -6.21 -14.99 8.84
C ASN A 80 -6.99 -14.45 7.63
N PRO A 81 -6.82 -15.05 6.42
CA PRO A 81 -7.41 -14.53 5.19
C PRO A 81 -8.92 -14.33 5.29
N ARG A 82 -9.62 -15.21 6.03
CA ARG A 82 -11.06 -15.12 6.21
C ARG A 82 -11.45 -13.88 7.01
N ASP A 83 -10.79 -13.64 8.12
CA ASP A 83 -11.19 -12.60 9.06
C ASP A 83 -10.77 -11.22 8.52
N LEU A 84 -9.60 -11.15 7.88
CA LEU A 84 -9.14 -9.98 7.14
C LEU A 84 -10.12 -9.57 6.02
N LEU A 85 -10.51 -10.51 5.15
CA LEU A 85 -11.49 -10.25 4.09
C LEU A 85 -12.85 -9.84 4.67
N THR A 86 -13.31 -10.50 5.74
CA THR A 86 -14.59 -10.18 6.39
C THR A 86 -14.58 -8.75 6.93
N HIS A 87 -13.57 -8.37 7.71
CA HIS A 87 -13.44 -7.02 8.28
C HIS A 87 -13.34 -5.93 7.20
N LEU A 88 -12.60 -6.15 6.13
CA LEU A 88 -12.50 -5.21 5.01
C LEU A 88 -13.85 -5.04 4.31
N CYS A 89 -14.56 -6.13 4.04
CA CYS A 89 -15.86 -6.10 3.37
C CYS A 89 -16.98 -5.48 4.22
N ASP A 90 -16.99 -5.73 5.53
CA ASP A 90 -17.93 -5.05 6.47
C ASP A 90 -17.65 -3.54 6.53
N THR A 91 -16.37 -3.14 6.51
CA THR A 91 -15.97 -1.73 6.46
C THR A 91 -16.39 -1.08 5.15
N MET A 92 -16.19 -1.77 4.01
CA MET A 92 -16.66 -1.29 2.70
C MET A 92 -18.18 -1.06 2.70
N ALA A 93 -18.95 -2.04 3.15
CA ALA A 93 -20.41 -1.98 3.17
C ALA A 93 -20.96 -0.84 4.05
N THR A 94 -20.25 -0.53 5.14
CA THR A 94 -20.63 0.53 6.08
C THR A 94 -20.22 1.92 5.59
N GLU A 95 -18.99 2.08 5.09
CA GLU A 95 -18.35 3.38 4.91
C GLU A 95 -18.21 3.81 3.44
N LYS A 96 -18.55 2.98 2.45
CA LYS A 96 -18.39 3.25 1.00
C LYS A 96 -16.96 3.74 0.65
N LEU A 97 -16.01 2.82 0.66
CA LEU A 97 -14.58 3.16 0.55
C LEU A 97 -14.17 3.52 -0.88
N HIS A 98 -13.36 4.58 -1.00
CA HIS A 98 -12.75 5.03 -2.25
C HIS A 98 -11.33 4.47 -2.43
N GLY A 99 -10.71 4.02 -1.34
CA GLY A 99 -9.45 3.27 -1.34
C GLY A 99 -9.11 2.76 0.05
N VAL A 100 -8.12 1.87 0.13
CA VAL A 100 -7.56 1.31 1.36
C VAL A 100 -6.06 1.61 1.41
N VAL A 101 -5.56 2.00 2.57
CA VAL A 101 -4.14 2.07 2.90
C VAL A 101 -3.89 0.99 3.95
N PHE A 102 -2.92 0.12 3.71
CA PHE A 102 -2.65 -1.05 4.54
C PHE A 102 -1.24 -0.95 5.14
N GLU A 103 -1.18 -0.91 6.46
CA GLU A 103 0.05 -1.01 7.23
C GLU A 103 -0.01 -2.29 8.06
N ASP A 104 1.02 -3.14 7.92
CA ASP A 104 1.19 -4.35 8.70
C ASP A 104 2.61 -4.49 9.26
N ASP A 105 2.73 -5.31 10.31
CA ASP A 105 4.00 -5.82 10.84
C ASP A 105 4.13 -7.35 10.69
N VAL A 106 3.32 -7.94 9.80
CA VAL A 106 3.07 -9.39 9.66
C VAL A 106 3.54 -9.93 8.30
N GLY A 107 3.50 -11.25 8.12
CA GLY A 107 4.08 -12.01 7.00
C GLY A 107 3.57 -11.72 5.58
N SER A 108 4.35 -12.17 4.61
CA SER A 108 4.20 -11.85 3.17
C SER A 108 2.90 -12.32 2.51
N GLU A 109 2.15 -13.25 3.10
CA GLU A 109 0.88 -13.74 2.54
C GLU A 109 -0.19 -12.65 2.38
N VAL A 110 -0.10 -11.57 3.17
CA VAL A 110 -1.05 -10.44 3.15
C VAL A 110 -1.15 -9.81 1.76
N ALA A 111 -0.03 -9.63 1.06
CA ALA A 111 -0.02 -9.02 -0.28
C ALA A 111 -0.90 -9.76 -1.29
N GLN A 112 -0.93 -11.10 -1.25
CA GLN A 112 -1.75 -11.91 -2.17
C GLN A 112 -3.25 -11.78 -1.87
N ILE A 113 -3.61 -11.71 -0.58
CA ILE A 113 -5.00 -11.54 -0.14
C ILE A 113 -5.53 -10.16 -0.56
N LEU A 114 -4.70 -9.13 -0.46
CA LEU A 114 -5.04 -7.78 -0.89
C LEU A 114 -5.14 -7.66 -2.42
N ASP A 115 -4.26 -8.32 -3.19
CA ASP A 115 -4.38 -8.35 -4.66
C ASP A 115 -5.68 -9.03 -5.13
N PHE A 116 -6.02 -10.16 -4.50
CA PHE A 116 -7.30 -10.84 -4.72
C PHE A 116 -8.48 -9.91 -4.41
N LEU A 117 -8.51 -9.28 -3.23
CA LEU A 117 -9.59 -8.37 -2.83
C LEU A 117 -9.71 -7.18 -3.79
N SER A 118 -8.59 -6.54 -4.14
CA SER A 118 -8.56 -5.42 -5.09
C SER A 118 -9.11 -5.83 -6.46
N THR A 119 -8.79 -7.04 -6.92
CA THR A 119 -9.29 -7.59 -8.19
C THR A 119 -10.79 -7.87 -8.15
N GLN A 120 -11.31 -8.49 -7.08
CA GLN A 120 -12.76 -8.80 -6.97
C GLN A 120 -13.62 -7.55 -6.83
N THR A 121 -13.12 -6.52 -6.15
CA THR A 121 -13.90 -5.32 -5.77
C THR A 121 -13.63 -4.10 -6.65
N ALA A 122 -12.58 -4.12 -7.47
CA ALA A 122 -11.95 -2.96 -8.11
C ALA A 122 -11.51 -1.84 -7.14
N LEU A 123 -11.55 -2.07 -5.83
CA LEU A 123 -11.14 -1.11 -4.81
C LEU A 123 -9.61 -0.94 -4.84
N PRO A 124 -9.09 0.28 -4.97
CA PRO A 124 -7.66 0.51 -4.91
C PRO A 124 -7.12 0.31 -3.49
N ILE A 125 -6.03 -0.44 -3.39
CA ILE A 125 -5.36 -0.75 -2.12
C ILE A 125 -3.90 -0.31 -2.22
N VAL A 126 -3.35 0.29 -1.17
CA VAL A 126 -1.94 0.72 -1.09
C VAL A 126 -1.29 0.09 0.14
N GLY A 127 -0.46 -0.94 -0.07
CA GLY A 127 0.39 -1.51 0.99
C GLY A 127 1.59 -0.61 1.25
N ILE A 128 1.75 -0.13 2.48
CA ILE A 128 2.74 0.92 2.84
C ILE A 128 3.88 0.45 3.76
N SER A 129 3.76 -0.74 4.35
CA SER A 129 4.78 -1.38 5.21
C SER A 129 4.61 -2.90 5.17
N GLY A 130 5.40 -3.65 5.95
CA GLY A 130 5.17 -5.06 6.27
C GLY A 130 5.02 -6.00 5.07
N GLY A 131 4.26 -7.08 5.29
CA GLY A 131 3.87 -8.06 4.28
C GLY A 131 3.09 -7.45 3.12
N SER A 132 2.27 -6.43 3.35
CA SER A 132 1.51 -5.75 2.29
C SER A 132 2.38 -4.97 1.29
N ALA A 133 3.56 -4.49 1.71
CA ALA A 133 4.52 -3.83 0.84
C ALA A 133 5.46 -4.80 0.08
N VAL A 134 5.40 -6.11 0.34
CA VAL A 134 6.25 -7.13 -0.32
C VAL A 134 5.83 -7.29 -1.78
N VAL A 135 6.67 -6.83 -2.70
CA VAL A 135 6.37 -6.78 -4.15
C VAL A 135 6.01 -8.17 -4.68
N ILE A 136 4.74 -8.37 -5.04
CA ILE A 136 4.31 -9.60 -5.73
C ILE A 136 4.48 -9.42 -7.26
N PRO A 137 5.06 -10.42 -7.96
CA PRO A 137 5.43 -10.28 -9.37
C PRO A 137 4.23 -10.36 -10.32
N TYR A 138 3.31 -11.30 -10.07
CA TYR A 138 2.12 -11.50 -10.89
C TYR A 138 0.88 -11.01 -10.14
N LYS A 139 0.47 -9.77 -10.43
CA LYS A 139 -0.82 -9.22 -9.99
C LYS A 139 -1.92 -9.69 -10.93
N ALA A 140 -3.10 -10.00 -10.39
CA ALA A 140 -4.22 -10.46 -11.20
C ALA A 140 -4.72 -9.36 -12.15
N GLU A 141 -5.17 -9.76 -13.36
CA GLU A 141 -5.65 -8.81 -14.35
C GLU A 141 -6.90 -8.08 -13.84
N GLY A 142 -6.79 -6.77 -13.68
CA GLY A 142 -7.84 -5.95 -13.07
C GLY A 142 -7.40 -5.27 -11.79
N SER A 143 -6.45 -5.87 -11.05
CA SER A 143 -5.95 -5.38 -9.76
C SER A 143 -5.55 -3.90 -9.79
N SER A 144 -5.93 -3.18 -8.74
CA SER A 144 -5.52 -1.81 -8.44
C SER A 144 -4.70 -1.74 -7.13
N PHE A 145 -4.05 -2.86 -6.77
CA PHE A 145 -3.15 -2.96 -5.63
C PHE A 145 -1.77 -2.38 -5.93
N LEU A 146 -1.38 -1.38 -5.13
CA LEU A 146 -0.07 -0.72 -5.15
C LEU A 146 0.72 -1.12 -3.91
N GLN A 147 2.03 -1.23 -4.04
CA GLN A 147 2.92 -1.67 -2.97
C GLN A 147 4.11 -0.70 -2.90
N MET A 148 4.28 -0.04 -1.77
CA MET A 148 5.35 0.93 -1.56
C MET A 148 6.62 0.26 -1.01
N GLY A 149 6.98 -0.89 -1.58
CA GLY A 149 8.27 -1.54 -1.43
C GLY A 149 9.32 -0.97 -2.40
N ALA A 150 10.57 -1.35 -2.23
CA ALA A 150 11.59 -1.19 -3.26
C ALA A 150 11.49 -2.38 -4.21
N SER A 151 11.67 -2.15 -5.50
CA SER A 151 12.29 -3.16 -6.36
C SER A 151 13.66 -3.47 -5.76
N LEU A 152 13.88 -4.73 -5.39
CA LEU A 152 15.11 -5.13 -4.73
C LEU A 152 16.32 -5.05 -5.71
N GLU A 153 17.49 -5.40 -5.18
CA GLU A 153 18.72 -5.79 -5.91
C GLU A 153 19.72 -4.68 -6.28
N GLN A 154 19.38 -3.67 -7.10
CA GLN A 154 20.45 -2.96 -7.82
C GLN A 154 21.46 -2.16 -6.95
N GLN A 155 21.03 -1.42 -5.92
CA GLN A 155 21.90 -0.45 -5.24
C GLN A 155 22.97 -1.03 -4.31
N VAL A 156 22.81 -2.25 -3.79
CA VAL A 156 23.72 -2.78 -2.73
C VAL A 156 24.90 -3.54 -3.33
N LEU A 157 24.71 -4.25 -4.44
CA LEU A 157 25.80 -4.97 -5.10
C LEU A 157 26.72 -4.02 -5.90
N GLU A 158 26.19 -2.91 -6.43
CA GLU A 158 26.98 -1.90 -7.17
C GLU A 158 27.97 -1.14 -6.26
N GLU A 159 27.56 -0.79 -5.04
CA GLU A 159 28.37 0.07 -4.14
C GLU A 159 29.59 -0.64 -3.52
N TYR A 160 29.55 -1.97 -3.38
CA TYR A 160 30.58 -2.76 -2.67
C TYR A 160 31.48 -3.63 -3.57
N ASP A 161 31.31 -3.57 -4.89
CA ASP A 161 32.10 -4.35 -5.88
C ASP A 161 32.09 -5.87 -5.63
N TRP A 162 30.96 -6.39 -5.14
CA TRP A 162 30.75 -7.82 -4.89
C TRP A 162 30.42 -8.57 -6.19
N ALA A 163 31.44 -8.71 -7.03
CA ALA A 163 31.32 -9.32 -8.34
C ALA A 163 30.94 -10.82 -8.31
N GLU A 164 31.13 -11.55 -7.21
CA GLU A 164 30.80 -12.98 -7.11
C GLU A 164 29.87 -13.27 -5.94
N PHE A 165 28.72 -13.88 -6.22
CA PHE A 165 27.72 -14.21 -5.19
C PHE A 165 26.88 -15.44 -5.57
N ALA A 166 26.22 -16.04 -4.58
CA ALA A 166 25.23 -17.09 -4.76
C ALA A 166 23.86 -16.65 -4.24
N VAL A 167 22.80 -17.17 -4.85
CA VAL A 167 21.41 -16.95 -4.47
C VAL A 167 20.85 -18.17 -3.76
N ILE A 168 20.19 -17.93 -2.63
CA ILE A 168 19.44 -18.93 -1.88
C ILE A 168 17.99 -18.47 -1.84
N THR A 169 17.05 -19.29 -2.31
CA THR A 169 15.62 -18.98 -2.18
C THR A 169 14.92 -20.00 -1.30
N SER A 170 13.84 -19.60 -0.64
CA SER A 170 12.81 -20.56 -0.25
C SER A 170 11.89 -20.89 -1.44
N LEU A 171 10.78 -21.57 -1.17
CA LEU A 171 9.71 -21.84 -2.15
C LEU A 171 8.54 -20.85 -2.00
N MET A 172 8.75 -19.70 -1.35
CA MET A 172 7.72 -18.67 -1.22
C MET A 172 7.32 -18.06 -2.58
N PRO A 173 6.10 -17.52 -2.70
CA PRO A 173 5.65 -16.90 -3.96
C PRO A 173 6.59 -15.81 -4.45
N GLY A 174 6.98 -15.88 -5.73
CA GLY A 174 7.85 -14.91 -6.39
C GLY A 174 9.36 -15.20 -6.33
N TYR A 175 9.77 -16.33 -5.74
CA TYR A 175 11.17 -16.79 -5.76
C TYR A 175 11.71 -16.98 -7.19
N ASP A 176 10.86 -17.40 -8.11
CA ASP A 176 11.15 -17.57 -9.53
C ASP A 176 11.42 -16.23 -10.21
N THR A 177 10.52 -15.26 -10.03
CA THR A 177 10.71 -13.91 -10.58
C THR A 177 11.90 -13.18 -9.94
N PHE A 178 12.19 -13.44 -8.66
CA PHE A 178 13.39 -12.93 -8.01
C PHE A 178 14.67 -13.48 -8.65
N VAL A 179 14.72 -14.78 -8.95
CA VAL A 179 15.86 -15.39 -9.67
C VAL A 179 15.98 -14.83 -11.08
N ASP A 180 14.87 -14.73 -11.83
CA ASP A 180 14.85 -14.16 -13.18
C ASP A 180 15.33 -12.68 -13.18
N LEU A 181 14.95 -11.91 -12.16
CA LEU A 181 15.34 -10.50 -12.02
C LEU A 181 16.84 -10.36 -11.72
N VAL A 182 17.36 -11.13 -10.76
CA VAL A 182 18.80 -11.20 -10.46
C VAL A 182 19.60 -11.62 -11.68
N GLN A 183 19.17 -12.66 -12.41
CA GLN A 183 19.81 -13.10 -13.65
C GLN A 183 19.79 -12.02 -14.72
N SER A 184 18.65 -11.35 -14.93
CA SER A 184 18.54 -10.27 -15.91
C SER A 184 19.42 -9.07 -15.53
N TYR A 185 19.61 -8.78 -14.24
CA TYR A 185 20.56 -7.75 -13.78
C TYR A 185 22.01 -8.19 -14.00
N THR A 186 22.39 -9.44 -13.73
CA THR A 186 23.77 -9.91 -13.99
C THR A 186 24.10 -9.88 -15.49
N ASP A 187 23.16 -10.28 -16.35
CA ASP A 187 23.33 -10.29 -17.81
C ASP A 187 23.42 -8.89 -18.45
N THR A 188 22.80 -7.89 -17.82
CA THR A 188 22.76 -6.50 -18.34
C THR A 188 23.72 -5.53 -17.63
N SER A 189 24.34 -5.95 -16.53
CA SER A 189 25.26 -5.13 -15.74
C SER A 189 26.58 -4.87 -16.46
N TYR A 190 27.03 -3.62 -16.43
CA TYR A 190 28.38 -3.23 -16.87
C TYR A 190 29.49 -3.81 -15.96
N PHE A 191 29.15 -4.16 -14.72
CA PHE A 191 30.09 -4.59 -13.69
C PHE A 191 30.47 -6.07 -13.74
N LEU A 192 29.99 -6.82 -14.75
CA LEU A 192 30.32 -8.24 -14.99
C LEU A 192 30.11 -9.13 -13.75
N TRP A 193 28.97 -8.94 -13.08
CA TRP A 193 28.58 -9.78 -11.94
C TRP A 193 28.43 -11.25 -12.34
N ASN A 194 28.98 -12.12 -11.50
CA ASN A 194 29.11 -13.55 -11.70
C ASN A 194 28.28 -14.29 -10.66
N LEU A 195 27.07 -14.69 -11.06
CA LEU A 195 26.16 -15.52 -10.26
C LEU A 195 26.66 -16.97 -10.26
N GLN A 196 27.26 -17.39 -9.14
CA GLN A 196 27.95 -18.67 -9.02
C GLN A 196 27.00 -19.86 -8.86
N ASP A 197 25.93 -19.71 -8.06
CA ASP A 197 24.96 -20.78 -7.80
C ASP A 197 23.58 -20.21 -7.41
N ILE A 198 22.52 -21.00 -7.64
CA ILE A 198 21.13 -20.70 -7.29
C ILE A 198 20.52 -21.94 -6.63
N MET A 199 20.21 -21.86 -5.34
CA MET A 199 19.63 -22.97 -4.57
C MET A 199 18.25 -22.63 -4.02
N SER A 200 17.21 -23.30 -4.52
CA SER A 200 15.88 -23.25 -3.92
C SER A 200 15.71 -24.35 -2.85
N LEU A 201 15.43 -23.94 -1.63
CA LEU A 201 15.38 -24.78 -0.44
C LEU A 201 13.97 -24.84 0.16
N GLU A 202 13.57 -26.01 0.64
CA GLU A 202 12.37 -26.16 1.45
C GLU A 202 12.70 -25.80 2.91
N MET A 203 12.09 -24.73 3.42
CA MET A 203 12.38 -24.13 4.74
C MET A 203 11.21 -24.29 5.74
N SER A 204 10.44 -25.39 5.62
CA SER A 204 9.18 -25.61 6.33
C SER A 204 9.30 -26.54 7.56
N VAL A 205 8.28 -26.53 8.42
CA VAL A 205 8.17 -27.50 9.53
C VAL A 205 7.90 -28.90 8.96
N GLY A 206 8.93 -29.75 8.95
CA GLY A 206 8.92 -31.07 8.32
C GLY A 206 9.90 -31.22 7.16
N ALA A 207 10.58 -30.13 6.76
CA ALA A 207 11.68 -30.17 5.81
C ALA A 207 12.82 -31.08 6.29
N ASN A 208 13.56 -31.65 5.34
CA ASN A 208 14.65 -32.56 5.64
C ASN A 208 15.94 -31.76 5.92
N ASP A 209 16.17 -31.40 7.19
CA ASP A 209 17.39 -30.73 7.68
C ASP A 209 18.69 -31.31 7.08
N LEU A 210 18.79 -32.63 6.90
CA LEU A 210 19.99 -33.28 6.33
C LEU A 210 20.15 -33.01 4.83
N LYS A 211 19.04 -32.94 4.08
CA LYS A 211 19.05 -32.54 2.66
C LYS A 211 19.46 -31.07 2.55
N THR A 212 18.82 -30.19 3.32
CA THR A 212 19.08 -28.74 3.28
C THR A 212 20.53 -28.43 3.69
N LYS A 213 21.04 -29.05 4.77
CA LYS A 213 22.45 -28.93 5.15
C LYS A 213 23.42 -29.43 4.07
N ARG A 214 23.11 -30.55 3.41
CA ARG A 214 23.97 -31.09 2.34
C ARG A 214 24.02 -30.18 1.11
N ILE A 215 22.93 -29.46 0.80
CA ILE A 215 22.93 -28.45 -0.26
C ILE A 215 23.74 -27.22 0.18
N LEU A 216 23.52 -26.71 1.39
CA LEU A 216 24.29 -25.59 1.95
C LEU A 216 25.80 -25.88 2.07
N GLN A 217 26.22 -27.15 2.15
CA GLN A 217 27.62 -27.56 2.12
C GLN A 217 28.28 -27.46 0.73
N GLN A 218 27.52 -27.13 -0.33
CA GLN A 218 28.02 -26.92 -1.69
C GLN A 218 28.33 -25.43 -1.97
N LEU A 219 28.11 -24.56 -0.99
CA LEU A 219 28.38 -23.12 -1.09
C LEU A 219 29.88 -22.80 -1.03
N ASP A 220 30.43 -22.43 -2.18
CA ASP A 220 31.79 -21.87 -2.30
C ASP A 220 31.80 -20.32 -2.29
N SER A 221 30.63 -19.66 -2.42
CA SER A 221 30.52 -18.19 -2.46
C SER A 221 30.58 -17.53 -1.09
N GLN A 222 31.29 -16.41 -0.98
CA GLN A 222 31.36 -15.58 0.23
C GLN A 222 30.12 -14.69 0.40
N VAL A 223 29.56 -14.16 -0.69
CA VAL A 223 28.38 -13.29 -0.67
C VAL A 223 27.14 -14.13 -0.98
N LEU A 224 26.16 -14.08 -0.08
CA LEU A 224 24.98 -14.95 -0.07
C LEU A 224 23.71 -14.11 0.00
N LEU A 225 22.96 -14.07 -1.10
CA LEU A 225 21.69 -13.35 -1.21
C LEU A 225 20.53 -14.31 -0.93
N ALA A 226 19.81 -14.12 0.18
CA ALA A 226 18.79 -15.05 0.64
C ALA A 226 17.36 -14.49 0.55
N TYR A 227 16.54 -15.02 -0.36
CA TYR A 227 15.13 -14.66 -0.55
C TYR A 227 14.21 -15.68 0.14
N CYS A 228 13.74 -15.34 1.34
CA CYS A 228 12.92 -16.20 2.20
C CYS A 228 12.15 -15.37 3.24
N SER A 229 11.15 -15.92 3.92
CA SER A 229 10.36 -15.19 4.94
C SER A 229 11.19 -14.89 6.18
N HIS A 230 10.69 -14.02 7.06
CA HIS A 230 11.34 -13.75 8.35
C HIS A 230 11.49 -15.02 9.22
N GLU A 231 10.53 -15.93 9.17
CA GLU A 231 10.53 -17.22 9.85
C GLU A 231 11.46 -18.23 9.16
N GLU A 232 11.42 -18.28 7.83
CA GLU A 232 12.29 -19.14 7.02
C GLU A 232 13.77 -18.73 7.16
N ALA A 233 14.07 -17.43 7.24
CA ALA A 233 15.40 -16.90 7.52
C ALA A 233 15.93 -17.38 8.89
N GLN A 234 15.08 -17.43 9.93
CA GLN A 234 15.47 -17.97 11.24
C GLN A 234 15.82 -19.46 11.16
N TYR A 235 15.06 -20.25 10.38
CA TYR A 235 15.35 -21.66 10.11
C TYR A 235 16.64 -21.84 9.30
N LEU A 236 16.83 -21.03 8.24
CA LEU A 236 18.03 -21.03 7.39
C LEU A 236 19.29 -20.73 8.19
N PHE A 237 19.29 -19.64 8.98
CA PHE A 237 20.45 -19.28 9.79
C PHE A 237 20.74 -20.31 10.89
N ARG A 238 19.73 -20.95 11.50
CA ARG A 238 19.98 -22.08 12.41
C ARG A 238 20.82 -23.17 11.73
N LEU A 239 20.42 -23.61 10.54
CA LEU A 239 21.14 -24.64 9.79
C LEU A 239 22.53 -24.20 9.33
N ALA A 240 22.65 -22.97 8.83
CA ALA A 240 23.91 -22.38 8.39
C ALA A 240 24.89 -22.19 9.57
N GLY A 241 24.39 -21.90 10.77
CA GLY A 241 25.16 -21.85 12.02
C GLY A 241 25.77 -23.20 12.41
N GLU A 242 25.01 -24.28 12.27
CA GLU A 242 25.49 -25.66 12.47
C GLU A 242 26.55 -26.09 11.43
N LEU A 243 26.67 -25.36 10.31
CA LEU A 243 27.67 -25.58 9.25
C LEU A 243 28.85 -24.59 9.30
N GLY A 244 28.83 -23.59 10.18
CA GLY A 244 29.86 -22.55 10.24
C GLY A 244 29.75 -21.44 9.18
N LEU A 245 28.67 -21.42 8.40
CA LEU A 245 28.42 -20.45 7.31
C LEU A 245 28.02 -19.05 7.80
N LEU A 246 28.04 -18.82 9.12
CA LEU A 246 27.74 -17.52 9.74
C LEU A 246 29.00 -16.80 10.25
N GLY A 247 30.20 -17.32 9.94
CA GLY A 247 31.47 -16.72 10.32
C GLY A 247 31.82 -15.47 9.48
N PRO A 248 32.87 -14.73 9.86
CA PRO A 248 33.27 -13.48 9.20
C PRO A 248 33.77 -13.62 7.76
N GLY A 249 33.81 -14.84 7.20
CA GLY A 249 34.09 -15.10 5.79
C GLY A 249 32.83 -15.14 4.90
N TYR A 250 31.64 -14.93 5.47
CA TYR A 250 30.36 -14.93 4.75
C TYR A 250 29.60 -13.63 4.97
N ILE A 251 29.08 -13.05 3.90
CA ILE A 251 28.25 -11.85 3.89
C ILE A 251 26.85 -12.25 3.47
N TRP A 252 25.89 -12.13 4.39
CA TRP A 252 24.50 -12.48 4.16
C TRP A 252 23.67 -11.24 3.86
N ILE A 253 23.02 -11.21 2.70
CA ILE A 253 22.16 -10.11 2.24
C ILE A 253 20.72 -10.60 2.24
N LEU A 254 19.82 -9.82 2.84
CA LEU A 254 18.40 -10.14 3.00
C LEU A 254 17.48 -9.07 2.40
N PRO A 255 16.39 -9.45 1.71
CA PRO A 255 15.31 -8.53 1.38
C PRO A 255 14.59 -8.04 2.63
N SER A 256 13.88 -6.91 2.52
CA SER A 256 13.07 -6.32 3.61
C SER A 256 12.11 -7.32 4.26
N LEU A 257 11.54 -8.23 3.47
CA LEU A 257 10.60 -9.26 3.93
C LEU A 257 11.25 -10.33 4.85
N ALA A 258 12.54 -10.60 4.67
CA ALA A 258 13.31 -11.51 5.52
C ALA A 258 13.83 -10.80 6.79
N VAL A 259 14.14 -9.51 6.68
CA VAL A 259 14.55 -8.66 7.82
C VAL A 259 13.42 -8.53 8.84
N GLY A 260 12.17 -8.44 8.39
CA GLY A 260 11.02 -8.24 9.26
C GLY A 260 10.93 -6.79 9.77
N ASN A 261 10.40 -6.59 10.98
CA ASN A 261 10.21 -5.25 11.55
C ASN A 261 11.52 -4.70 12.17
N PRO A 262 12.17 -3.66 11.60
CA PRO A 262 13.44 -3.14 12.10
C PRO A 262 13.34 -2.42 13.46
N ASN A 263 12.13 -2.15 13.97
CA ASN A 263 11.91 -1.61 15.30
C ASN A 263 11.83 -2.70 16.38
N SER A 264 11.75 -3.97 15.99
CA SER A 264 11.78 -5.11 16.89
C SER A 264 13.22 -5.65 17.04
N PRO A 265 13.61 -6.22 18.19
CA PRO A 265 14.91 -6.85 18.34
C PRO A 265 15.02 -8.05 17.38
N PRO A 266 16.13 -8.21 16.63
CA PRO A 266 16.27 -9.30 15.68
C PRO A 266 16.30 -10.67 16.39
N PRO A 267 15.85 -11.75 15.73
CA PRO A 267 15.89 -13.09 16.29
C PRO A 267 17.31 -13.51 16.66
N ALA A 268 17.45 -14.29 17.76
CA ALA A 268 18.76 -14.75 18.24
C ALA A 268 19.50 -15.70 17.27
N THR A 269 18.84 -16.16 16.21
CA THR A 269 19.43 -16.94 15.11
C THR A 269 20.12 -16.08 14.05
N PHE A 270 19.79 -14.79 13.94
CA PHE A 270 20.41 -13.90 12.95
C PHE A 270 21.84 -13.57 13.38
N PRO A 271 22.87 -13.82 12.55
CA PRO A 271 24.24 -13.50 12.91
C PRO A 271 24.52 -12.00 12.81
N VAL A 272 25.54 -11.57 13.55
CA VAL A 272 26.10 -10.22 13.45
C VAL A 272 26.77 -10.07 12.08
N GLY A 273 26.39 -9.03 11.32
CA GLY A 273 26.93 -8.75 9.99
C GLY A 273 25.97 -8.98 8.82
N VAL A 274 24.75 -9.47 9.08
CA VAL A 274 23.68 -9.52 8.06
C VAL A 274 23.34 -8.11 7.56
N ILE A 275 23.19 -7.98 6.24
CA ILE A 275 22.83 -6.74 5.55
C ILE A 275 21.37 -6.83 5.12
N GLY A 276 20.50 -6.06 5.79
CA GLY A 276 19.09 -5.96 5.45
C GLY A 276 18.81 -4.86 4.44
N VAL A 277 18.30 -5.21 3.27
CA VAL A 277 17.88 -4.27 2.22
C VAL A 277 16.45 -3.80 2.49
N ILE A 278 16.33 -2.69 3.23
CA ILE A 278 15.05 -2.08 3.61
C ILE A 278 14.87 -0.70 2.96
N THR A 279 13.64 -0.40 2.54
CA THR A 279 13.23 0.90 1.99
C THR A 279 13.34 2.02 3.00
N ASP A 280 13.66 3.25 2.58
CA ASP A 280 13.65 4.47 3.43
C ASP A 280 12.33 4.70 4.20
N GLN A 281 11.26 3.98 3.88
CA GLN A 281 10.07 3.74 4.72
C GLN A 281 10.41 3.51 6.21
N TRP A 282 11.51 2.83 6.52
CA TRP A 282 11.94 2.54 7.91
C TRP A 282 12.28 3.81 8.70
N ARG A 283 12.74 4.86 8.02
CA ARG A 283 13.11 6.16 8.62
C ARG A 283 11.89 7.04 8.89
N LYS A 284 10.76 6.73 8.24
CA LYS A 284 9.53 7.50 8.31
C LYS A 284 8.74 7.08 9.55
N SER A 285 8.09 8.03 10.20
CA SER A 285 7.09 7.70 11.23
C SER A 285 5.86 7.01 10.61
N LEU A 286 5.13 6.20 11.38
CA LEU A 286 3.87 5.60 10.95
C LEU A 286 2.91 6.64 10.34
N ARG A 287 2.78 7.80 11.01
CA ARG A 287 1.95 8.93 10.54
C ARG A 287 2.39 9.47 9.18
N GLN A 288 3.68 9.42 8.86
CA GLN A 288 4.18 9.84 7.56
C GLN A 288 3.90 8.79 6.48
N ARG A 289 4.13 7.50 6.74
CA ARG A 289 3.77 6.42 5.79
C ARG A 289 2.27 6.43 5.47
N VAL A 290 1.43 6.53 6.50
CA VAL A 290 -0.02 6.67 6.37
C VAL A 290 -0.40 7.91 5.54
N ARG A 291 0.23 9.07 5.80
CA ARG A 291 0.00 10.29 4.99
C ARG A 291 0.34 10.08 3.53
N GLU A 292 1.47 9.45 3.22
CA GLU A 292 1.92 9.20 1.85
C GLU A 292 0.96 8.22 1.12
N GLY A 293 0.55 7.13 1.78
CA GLY A 293 -0.45 6.20 1.24
C GLY A 293 -1.80 6.85 0.97
N VAL A 294 -2.31 7.65 1.92
CA VAL A 294 -3.57 8.40 1.76
C VAL A 294 -3.44 9.45 0.64
N ALA A 295 -2.27 10.09 0.50
CA ALA A 295 -2.01 11.06 -0.56
C ALA A 295 -2.05 10.43 -1.96
N ILE A 296 -1.62 9.18 -2.13
CA ILE A 296 -1.73 8.45 -3.41
C ILE A 296 -3.21 8.30 -3.81
N VAL A 297 -4.07 7.85 -2.89
CA VAL A 297 -5.52 7.72 -3.15
C VAL A 297 -6.16 9.09 -3.44
N ALA A 298 -5.82 10.13 -2.66
CA ALA A 298 -6.33 11.48 -2.85
C ALA A 298 -5.91 12.11 -4.18
N LYS A 299 -4.65 11.92 -4.61
CA LYS A 299 -4.16 12.40 -5.92
C LYS A 299 -4.76 11.61 -7.08
N GLY A 300 -4.97 10.30 -6.92
CA GLY A 300 -5.73 9.49 -7.89
C GLY A 300 -7.15 10.02 -8.10
N ALA A 301 -7.84 10.31 -6.99
CA ALA A 301 -9.19 10.90 -7.01
C ALA A 301 -9.22 12.31 -7.63
N GLU A 302 -8.24 13.16 -7.32
CA GLU A 302 -8.11 14.49 -7.93
C GLU A 302 -7.87 14.38 -9.45
N SER A 303 -6.95 13.51 -9.86
CA SER A 303 -6.62 13.27 -11.27
C SER A 303 -7.84 12.80 -12.06
N PHE A 304 -8.60 11.84 -11.52
CA PHE A 304 -9.85 11.40 -12.13
C PHE A 304 -10.88 12.55 -12.21
N LYS A 305 -11.05 13.33 -11.15
CA LYS A 305 -11.94 14.50 -11.14
C LYS A 305 -11.55 15.56 -12.16
N LYS A 306 -10.25 15.79 -12.38
CA LYS A 306 -9.74 16.72 -13.40
C LYS A 306 -10.09 16.28 -14.82
N VAL A 307 -10.13 14.97 -15.09
CA VAL A 307 -10.45 14.42 -16.42
C VAL A 307 -11.96 14.30 -16.65
N TYR A 308 -12.72 13.82 -15.65
CA TYR A 308 -14.14 13.45 -15.82
C TYR A 308 -15.14 14.43 -15.16
N GLY A 309 -14.66 15.39 -14.36
CA GLY A 309 -15.50 16.38 -13.66
C GLY A 309 -16.13 15.91 -12.35
N PHE A 310 -16.08 14.62 -12.03
CA PHE A 310 -16.65 14.04 -10.81
C PHE A 310 -15.69 13.02 -10.16
N ILE A 311 -15.97 12.62 -8.91
CA ILE A 311 -15.34 11.46 -8.25
C ILE A 311 -16.39 10.34 -8.21
N PRO A 312 -16.08 9.08 -8.55
CA PRO A 312 -17.02 7.96 -8.45
C PRO A 312 -17.51 7.75 -7.01
N GLU A 313 -18.69 7.15 -6.84
CA GLU A 313 -19.11 6.69 -5.51
C GLU A 313 -18.16 5.58 -5.00
N GLY A 314 -17.86 5.61 -3.70
CA GLY A 314 -17.06 4.59 -3.05
C GLY A 314 -17.70 3.20 -3.09
N HIS A 315 -16.85 2.17 -3.17
CA HIS A 315 -17.22 0.77 -3.23
C HIS A 315 -17.77 0.31 -1.87
N GLY A 316 -18.93 -0.37 -1.90
CA GLY A 316 -19.63 -0.83 -0.70
C GLY A 316 -20.29 -2.20 -0.83
N ASP A 317 -19.83 -3.05 -1.76
CA ASP A 317 -20.34 -4.42 -1.91
C ASP A 317 -19.19 -5.34 -2.35
N CYS A 318 -18.81 -6.30 -1.49
CA CYS A 318 -17.93 -7.42 -1.86
C CYS A 318 -18.68 -8.61 -2.45
N SER A 319 -20.00 -8.68 -2.27
CA SER A 319 -20.82 -9.84 -2.63
C SER A 319 -21.15 -9.89 -4.13
N LYS A 320 -20.92 -8.78 -4.83
CA LYS A 320 -21.04 -8.68 -6.28
C LYS A 320 -19.65 -8.35 -6.85
N PRO A 321 -19.03 -9.22 -7.66
CA PRO A 321 -17.77 -8.88 -8.29
C PRO A 321 -17.96 -7.62 -9.15
N ALA A 322 -16.97 -6.73 -9.11
CA ALA A 322 -17.03 -5.48 -9.85
C ALA A 322 -17.22 -5.78 -11.34
N LYS A 323 -18.26 -5.21 -11.94
CA LYS A 323 -18.35 -5.20 -13.41
C LYS A 323 -17.14 -4.41 -13.92
N GLN A 324 -16.33 -5.02 -14.79
CA GLN A 324 -15.33 -4.29 -15.57
C GLN A 324 -16.05 -3.24 -16.44
N SER A 325 -16.24 -2.05 -15.89
CA SER A 325 -16.66 -0.86 -16.60
C SER A 325 -15.40 -0.14 -17.05
N GLU A 326 -15.36 0.30 -18.31
CA GLU A 326 -14.23 1.04 -18.89
C GLU A 326 -13.79 2.24 -18.04
N ASN A 327 -14.72 2.81 -17.25
CA ASN A 327 -14.45 3.92 -16.32
C ASN A 327 -13.59 3.54 -15.10
N ASN A 328 -13.69 2.31 -14.57
CA ASN A 328 -12.89 1.89 -13.40
C ASN A 328 -11.42 1.70 -13.76
N THR A 329 -11.14 1.28 -14.99
CA THR A 329 -9.79 1.21 -15.57
C THR A 329 -9.06 2.56 -15.49
N LEU A 330 -9.79 3.69 -15.52
CA LEU A 330 -9.19 5.02 -15.60
C LEU A 330 -8.88 5.65 -14.23
N PHE A 331 -9.63 5.29 -13.18
CA PHE A 331 -9.22 5.59 -11.80
C PHE A 331 -7.91 4.85 -11.45
N ARG A 332 -7.81 3.60 -11.91
CA ARG A 332 -6.58 2.79 -11.90
C ARG A 332 -5.43 3.49 -12.65
N TRP A 333 -5.62 3.94 -13.90
CA TRP A 333 -4.62 4.74 -14.63
C TRP A 333 -4.21 6.02 -13.88
N GLY A 334 -5.16 6.76 -13.29
CA GLY A 334 -4.89 7.98 -12.53
C GLY A 334 -4.00 7.75 -11.32
N MET A 335 -4.22 6.65 -10.58
CA MET A 335 -3.35 6.24 -9.48
C MET A 335 -1.96 5.81 -9.95
N PHE A 336 -1.85 4.95 -10.98
CA PHE A 336 -0.56 4.51 -11.50
C PHE A 336 0.29 5.69 -12.02
N ASN A 337 -0.32 6.61 -12.79
CA ASN A 337 0.39 7.75 -13.39
C ASN A 337 0.81 8.78 -12.33
N SER A 338 -0.01 9.04 -11.30
CA SER A 338 0.40 9.88 -10.16
C SER A 338 1.43 9.20 -9.25
N SER A 339 1.48 7.87 -9.19
CA SER A 339 2.45 7.14 -8.37
C SER A 339 3.82 7.10 -9.04
N LEU A 340 3.88 6.90 -10.36
CA LEU A 340 5.11 6.99 -11.15
C LEU A 340 5.79 8.37 -10.99
N LEU A 341 5.01 9.45 -11.06
CA LEU A 341 5.50 10.81 -10.81
C LEU A 341 6.03 10.99 -9.37
N HIS A 342 5.42 10.36 -8.36
CA HIS A 342 5.88 10.50 -6.97
C HIS A 342 7.08 9.61 -6.63
N PHE A 343 7.20 8.44 -7.24
CA PHE A 343 8.39 7.59 -7.12
C PHE A 343 9.62 8.30 -7.72
N PHE A 344 9.51 8.87 -8.92
CA PHE A 344 10.58 9.66 -9.55
C PHE A 344 11.05 10.88 -8.74
N PHE A 345 10.18 11.46 -7.91
CA PHE A 345 10.52 12.61 -7.04
C PHE A 345 10.98 12.22 -5.63
N LEU A 346 10.96 10.93 -5.27
CA LEU A 346 11.49 10.42 -4.01
C LEU A 346 12.84 9.70 -4.17
N THR A 347 13.30 9.51 -5.41
CA THR A 347 14.58 8.88 -5.76
C THR A 347 15.55 9.84 -6.46
N ALA A 348 15.41 11.16 -6.24
CA ALA A 348 16.20 12.23 -6.85
C ALA A 348 16.67 13.25 -5.79
#